data_AF-A0A963T5E7-F1
#
_entry.id   AF-A0A963T5E7-F1
#
_cell.length_a   1.000
_cell.length_b   1.000
_cell.length_c   1.000
_cell.angle_alpha   90.00
_cell.angle_beta   90.00
_cell.angle_gamma   90.00
#
_symmetry.space_group_name_H-M   'P 1'
#
loop_
_entity.id
_entity.type
_entity.pdbx_description
1 polymer ?
#
loop_
_entity_poly.entity_id
_entity_poly.type
_entity_poly.pdbx_seq_one_letter_code
_entity_poly.pdbx_strand_id
1 'polypeptide(L)'
;MRIAVIGAGVAGAAAALALARSGARVTLFDQYAPGHDRGSSHGATRLFRTAYFEHPDYVPILQRALAGWNALNAETGERVFIQSGVIEAGPADGFLMPGL
;
A
#
# COMPACT_ATOMS: atom_id res chain seq x y z
N MET A 1 -14.29 -20.47 -5.82
CA MET A 1 -15.10 -19.24 -5.59
C MET A 1 -14.82 -18.24 -6.71
N ARG A 2 -15.81 -17.47 -7.17
CA ARG A 2 -15.64 -16.38 -8.15
C ARG A 2 -15.84 -15.04 -7.43
N ILE A 3 -14.94 -14.08 -7.63
CA ILE A 3 -14.96 -12.79 -6.93
C ILE A 3 -14.77 -11.66 -7.95
N ALA A 4 -15.59 -10.62 -7.84
CA ALA A 4 -15.39 -9.37 -8.58
C ALA A 4 -14.81 -8.31 -7.63
N VAL A 5 -13.80 -7.58 -8.09
CA VAL A 5 -13.23 -6.42 -7.40
C VAL A 5 -13.51 -5.19 -8.25
N ILE A 6 -14.17 -4.19 -7.67
CA ILE A 6 -14.52 -2.93 -8.34
C ILE A 6 -13.51 -1.85 -7.92
N GLY A 7 -12.79 -1.32 -8.89
CA GLY A 7 -11.64 -0.43 -8.73
C GLY A 7 -10.32 -1.21 -8.77
N ALA A 8 -9.51 -0.98 -9.81
CA ALA A 8 -8.15 -1.49 -10.01
C ALA A 8 -7.05 -0.50 -9.61
N GLY A 9 -7.33 0.39 -8.66
CA GLY A 9 -6.29 1.12 -7.93
C GLY A 9 -5.44 0.20 -7.05
N VAL A 10 -4.47 0.76 -6.32
CA VAL A 10 -3.50 -0.02 -5.52
C VAL A 10 -4.16 -1.01 -4.55
N ALA A 11 -5.20 -0.58 -3.82
CA ALA A 11 -5.90 -1.44 -2.87
C ALA A 11 -6.64 -2.60 -3.56
N GLY A 12 -7.34 -2.32 -4.66
CA GLY A 12 -8.09 -3.33 -5.41
C GLY A 12 -7.19 -4.31 -6.14
N ALA A 13 -6.09 -3.85 -6.73
CA ALA A 13 -5.08 -4.70 -7.33
C ALA A 13 -4.40 -5.62 -6.31
N ALA A 14 -4.03 -5.09 -5.14
CA ALA A 14 -3.46 -5.87 -4.04
C ALA A 14 -4.46 -6.93 -3.52
N ALA A 15 -5.73 -6.57 -3.36
CA ALA A 15 -6.78 -7.50 -2.95
C ALA A 15 -7.00 -8.59 -4.01
N ALA A 16 -7.10 -8.22 -5.29
CA ALA A 16 -7.27 -9.17 -6.38
C ALA A 16 -6.11 -10.16 -6.47
N LEU A 17 -4.87 -9.69 -6.31
CA LEU A 17 -3.67 -10.53 -6.26
C LEU A 17 -3.72 -11.52 -5.09
N ALA A 18 -4.04 -11.05 -3.89
CA ALA A 18 -4.15 -11.90 -2.70
C ALA A 18 -5.24 -12.98 -2.86
N LEU A 19 -6.40 -12.61 -3.39
CA LEU A 19 -7.52 -13.53 -3.65
C LEU A 19 -7.20 -14.54 -4.76
N ALA A 20 -6.51 -14.11 -5.82
CA ALA A 20 -6.07 -15.00 -6.88
C ALA A 20 -5.07 -16.04 -6.34
N ARG A 21 -4.11 -15.61 -5.49
CA ARG A 21 -3.16 -16.50 -4.81
C ARG A 21 -3.83 -17.49 -3.87
N SER A 22 -4.98 -17.16 -3.29
CA SER A 22 -5.77 -18.10 -2.50
C SER A 22 -6.66 -19.04 -3.33
N GLY A 23 -6.47 -19.08 -4.66
CA GLY A 23 -7.19 -19.98 -5.57
C GLY A 23 -8.56 -19.49 -6.02
N ALA A 24 -8.93 -18.23 -5.76
CA ALA A 24 -10.17 -17.67 -6.28
C ALA A 24 -10.03 -17.29 -7.76
N ARG A 25 -11.12 -17.40 -8.52
CA ARG A 25 -11.22 -16.81 -9.86
C ARG A 25 -11.66 -15.36 -9.71
N VAL A 26 -10.74 -14.42 -9.93
CA VAL A 26 -10.98 -13.00 -9.70
C VAL A 26 -11.17 -12.26 -11.02
N THR A 27 -12.16 -11.39 -11.09
CA THR A 27 -12.30 -10.38 -12.16
C THR A 27 -12.13 -9.01 -11.54
N LEU A 28 -11.16 -8.24 -12.05
CA LEU A 28 -10.84 -6.91 -11.57
C LEU A 28 -11.35 -5.88 -12.59
N PHE A 29 -12.19 -4.96 -12.14
CA PHE A 29 -12.80 -3.91 -12.97
C PHE A 29 -12.24 -2.55 -12.60
N ASP A 30 -12.03 -1.70 -13.60
CA ASP A 30 -11.75 -0.28 -13.40
C ASP A 30 -12.41 0.55 -14.51
N GLN A 31 -12.70 1.81 -14.19
CA GLN A 31 -13.24 2.76 -15.15
C GLN A 31 -12.16 3.23 -16.15
N TYR A 32 -10.89 3.17 -15.77
CA TYR A 32 -9.76 3.71 -16.50
C TYR A 32 -8.63 2.67 -16.67
N ALA A 33 -7.68 2.98 -17.55
CA ALA A 33 -6.50 2.13 -17.74
C ALA A 33 -5.53 2.25 -16.55
N PRO A 34 -4.77 1.20 -16.20
CA PRO A 34 -3.77 1.27 -15.13
C PRO A 34 -2.80 2.44 -15.30
N GLY A 35 -2.46 3.11 -14.19
CA GLY A 35 -1.53 4.25 -14.19
C GLY A 35 -2.14 5.61 -14.56
N HIS A 36 -3.47 5.70 -14.68
CA HIS A 36 -4.17 6.98 -14.88
C HIS A 36 -3.99 7.96 -13.69
N ASP A 37 -4.22 9.24 -13.94
CA ASP A 37 -4.12 10.34 -12.97
C ASP A 37 -5.45 10.70 -12.28
N ARG A 38 -6.57 10.12 -12.71
CA ARG A 38 -7.91 10.35 -12.15
C ARG A 38 -8.25 9.61 -10.84
N GLY A 39 -7.25 9.19 -10.07
CA GLY A 39 -7.43 8.41 -8.82
C GLY A 39 -6.57 8.93 -7.67
N SER A 40 -6.30 8.10 -6.65
CA SER A 40 -5.40 8.48 -5.54
C SER A 40 -4.05 7.77 -5.57
N SER A 41 -3.79 6.95 -6.60
CA SER A 41 -2.56 6.15 -6.75
C SER A 41 -1.56 6.75 -7.74
N HIS A 42 -1.88 7.86 -8.40
CA HIS A 42 -1.02 8.50 -9.41
C HIS A 42 0.20 9.21 -8.80
N GLY A 43 1.11 9.71 -9.63
CA GLY A 43 2.37 10.29 -9.16
C GLY A 43 3.41 9.22 -8.86
N ALA A 44 4.68 9.62 -8.80
CA ALA A 44 5.79 8.68 -8.91
C ALA A 44 6.01 7.82 -7.65
N THR A 45 5.79 8.37 -6.46
CA THR A 45 6.19 7.72 -5.20
C THR A 45 5.15 7.91 -4.08
N ARG A 46 5.26 7.08 -3.04
CA ARG A 46 4.50 7.18 -1.79
C ARG A 46 5.42 6.91 -0.61
N LEU A 47 5.22 7.68 0.47
CA LEU A 47 5.90 7.44 1.74
C LEU A 47 5.38 6.15 2.37
N PHE A 48 6.29 5.36 2.95
CA PHE A 48 5.96 4.23 3.81
C PHE A 48 6.72 4.38 5.12
N ARG A 49 6.00 4.36 6.25
CA ARG A 49 6.56 4.46 7.60
C ARG A 49 5.89 3.43 8.51
N THR A 50 6.62 2.94 9.50
CA THR A 50 6.12 2.01 10.52
C THR A 50 6.01 2.68 11.90
N ALA A 51 6.75 3.76 12.13
CA ALA A 51 6.47 4.70 13.21
C ALA A 51 5.18 5.45 12.84
N TYR A 52 4.14 5.21 13.63
CA TYR A 52 2.79 5.68 13.33
C TYR A 52 2.19 6.28 14.59
N PHE A 53 1.86 7.58 14.56
CA PHE A 53 1.36 8.32 15.71
C PHE A 53 -0.17 8.36 15.74
N GLU A 54 -0.81 8.04 14.62
CA GLU A 54 -2.27 8.14 14.48
C GLU A 54 -3.01 7.10 15.32
N HIS A 55 -2.54 5.85 15.32
CA HIS A 55 -3.03 4.82 16.23
C HIS A 55 -2.07 3.62 16.27
N PRO A 56 -1.79 3.03 17.45
CA PRO A 56 -0.90 1.87 17.56
C PRO A 56 -1.39 0.64 16.79
N ASP A 57 -2.70 0.49 16.56
CA ASP A 57 -3.27 -0.63 15.80
C ASP A 57 -2.82 -0.68 14.34
N TYR A 58 -2.30 0.42 13.79
CA TYR A 58 -1.70 0.41 12.46
C TYR A 58 -0.36 -0.34 12.44
N VAL A 59 0.39 -0.36 13.55
CA VAL A 59 1.75 -0.90 13.56
C VAL A 59 1.80 -2.37 13.09
N PRO A 60 0.95 -3.29 13.59
CA PRO A 60 0.93 -4.67 13.08
C PRO A 60 0.58 -4.77 11.59
N ILE A 61 -0.33 -3.92 11.11
CA ILE A 61 -0.73 -3.87 9.70
C ILE A 61 0.44 -3.40 8.83
N LEU A 62 1.15 -2.37 9.27
CA LEU A 62 2.31 -1.81 8.58
C LEU A 62 3.47 -2.81 8.54
N GLN A 63 3.74 -3.54 9.62
CA GLN A 63 4.76 -4.60 9.62
C GLN A 63 4.44 -5.71 8.61
N ARG A 64 3.16 -6.11 8.52
CA ARG A 64 2.72 -7.07 7.50
C ARG A 64 2.85 -6.49 6.09
N ALA A 65 2.53 -5.22 5.89
CA ALA A 65 2.68 -4.55 4.61
C ALA A 65 4.15 -4.46 4.17
N LEU A 66 5.08 -4.17 5.10
CA LEU A 66 6.53 -4.16 4.84
C LEU A 66 7.01 -5.53 4.32
N ALA A 67 6.59 -6.62 4.98
CA ALA A 67 6.90 -7.96 4.50
C ALA A 67 6.32 -8.22 3.09
N GLY A 68 5.10 -7.76 2.83
CA GLY A 68 4.46 -7.87 1.52
C GLY A 68 5.19 -7.10 0.41
N TRP A 69 5.64 -5.88 0.68
CA TRP A 69 6.44 -5.08 -0.25
C TRP A 69 7.78 -5.74 -0.59
N ASN A 70 8.49 -6.24 0.42
CA ASN A 70 9.75 -6.97 0.20
C ASN A 70 9.54 -8.25 -0.60
N ALA A 71 8.45 -8.99 -0.34
CA ALA A 71 8.09 -10.18 -1.12
C ALA A 71 7.76 -9.83 -2.57
N LEU A 72 7.05 -8.73 -2.82
CA LEU A 72 6.73 -8.27 -4.17
C LEU A 72 7.98 -7.90 -4.98
N ASN A 73 8.93 -7.20 -4.36
CA ASN A 73 10.24 -6.94 -4.98
C ASN A 73 10.94 -8.24 -5.36
N ALA A 74 10.99 -9.22 -4.45
CA ALA A 74 11.66 -10.50 -4.68
C ALA A 74 11.01 -11.31 -5.81
N GLU A 75 9.68 -11.31 -5.89
CA GLU A 75 8.93 -12.07 -6.91
C GLU A 75 9.01 -11.45 -8.30
N THR A 76 9.01 -10.12 -8.38
CA THR A 76 9.02 -9.41 -9.66
C THR A 76 10.42 -9.11 -10.18
N GLY A 77 11.43 -9.10 -9.29
CA GLY A 77 12.76 -8.57 -9.60
C GLY A 77 12.81 -7.04 -9.71
N GLU A 78 11.67 -6.36 -9.53
CA GLU A 78 11.56 -4.92 -9.64
C GLU A 78 11.80 -4.22 -8.29
N ARG A 79 12.21 -2.95 -8.35
CA ARG A 79 12.38 -2.10 -7.16
C ARG A 79 11.11 -1.30 -6.87
N VAL A 80 10.02 -2.00 -6.57
CA VAL A 80 8.71 -1.39 -6.26
C VAL A 80 8.74 -0.68 -4.90
N PHE A 81 9.38 -1.31 -3.90
CA PHE A 81 9.67 -0.70 -2.62
C PHE A 81 11.17 -0.39 -2.47
N ILE A 82 11.50 0.83 -2.07
CA ILE A 82 12.87 1.26 -1.79
C ILE A 82 12.90 1.71 -0.33
N GLN A 83 13.70 1.03 0.50
CA GLN A 83 13.87 1.40 1.90
C GLN A 83 14.83 2.59 2.03
N SER A 84 14.37 3.78 1.63
CA SER A 84 15.14 5.03 1.71
C SER A 84 15.30 5.57 3.14
N GLY A 85 14.53 5.04 4.09
CA GLY A 85 14.36 5.63 5.43
C GLY A 85 13.36 6.79 5.41
N VAL A 86 12.95 7.19 6.62
CA VAL A 86 12.04 8.32 6.88
C VAL A 86 12.60 9.09 8.08
N ILE A 87 12.63 10.42 7.97
CA ILE A 87 12.97 11.31 9.08
C ILE A 87 11.72 12.11 9.41
N GLU A 88 11.31 12.02 10.68
CA GLU A 88 10.26 12.83 11.26
C GLU A 88 10.92 13.75 12.29
N ALA A 89 10.69 15.06 12.18
CA ALA A 89 11.33 16.05 13.03
C ALA A 89 10.34 17.17 13.37
N GLY A 90 10.45 17.68 14.59
CA GLY A 90 9.66 18.79 15.11
C GLY A 90 10.29 19.34 16.39
N PRO A 91 9.75 20.45 16.94
CA PRO A 91 10.16 20.97 18.24
C PRO A 91 9.98 19.93 19.35
N ALA A 92 10.84 19.95 20.37
CA ALA A 92 10.76 19.00 21.48
C ALA A 92 9.47 19.12 22.30
N ASP A 93 8.89 20.33 22.33
CA ASP A 93 7.62 20.70 22.94
C ASP A 93 6.48 20.81 21.90
N GLY A 94 6.73 20.35 20.67
CA GLY A 94 5.76 20.35 19.58
C GLY A 94 4.61 19.39 19.86
N PHE A 95 3.41 19.78 19.42
CA PHE A 95 2.23 18.91 19.47
C PHE A 95 2.17 18.00 18.25
N LEU A 96 2.00 16.69 18.47
CA LEU A 96 1.67 15.74 17.40
C LEU A 96 0.20 15.92 17.02
N MET A 97 -0.06 16.27 15.77
CA MET A 97 -1.44 16.36 15.27
C MET A 97 -2.06 14.95 15.20
N PRO A 98 -3.19 14.71 15.90
CA PRO A 98 -3.88 13.43 15.82
C PRO A 98 -4.42 13.21 14.40
N GLY A 99 -4.16 12.04 13.82
CA GLY A 99 -4.73 11.64 12.53
C GLY A 99 -3.94 12.05 11.29
N LEU A 100 -2.66 12.40 11.43
CA LEU A 100 -1.70 12.66 10.34
C LEU A 100 -0.42 11.83 10.46
#